data_AF-A0A3A9HP26-F1
#
_entry.id   AF-A0A3A9HP26-F1
#
_cell.length_a   1.000
_cell.length_b   1.000
_cell.length_c   1.000
_cell.angle_alpha   90.00
_cell.angle_beta   90.00
_cell.angle_gamma   90.00
#
_symmetry.space_group_name_H-M   'P 1'
#
loop_
_entity.id
_entity.type
_entity.pdbx_description
1 polymer ?
#
loop_
_entity_poly.entity_id
_entity_poly.type
_entity_poly.pdbx_seq_one_letter_code
_entity_poly.pdbx_strand_id
1 'polypeptide(L)'
;MTDQQRDALKLIVAEEISRRTGEEYFFEYHFARPDRLWRSDVAWPRVRVALEIQGGNWTRGRHCRPSAMQSEYDKQNGYASRSWLCFYADWAQMKKPELVDMVVRTIQRRKGVENENGGVQGELFRSER
;
A
#
# COMPACT_ATOMS: atom_id res chain seq x y z
N MET A 1 -20.09 8.39 -4.83
CA MET A 1 -19.18 9.43 -4.29
C MET A 1 -18.67 10.23 -5.46
N THR A 2 -18.64 11.55 -5.33
CA THR A 2 -17.99 12.43 -6.30
C THR A 2 -16.47 12.27 -6.20
N ASP A 3 -15.73 12.73 -7.21
CA ASP A 3 -14.27 12.66 -7.17
C ASP A 3 -13.69 13.56 -6.06
N GLN A 4 -14.30 14.71 -5.80
CA GLN A 4 -13.95 15.54 -4.64
C GLN A 4 -14.12 14.81 -3.30
N GLN A 5 -15.19 14.02 -3.14
CA GLN A 5 -15.40 13.20 -1.94
C GLN A 5 -14.36 12.07 -1.82
N ARG A 6 -13.94 11.50 -2.96
CA ARG A 6 -12.92 10.45 -3.02
C ARG A 6 -11.55 10.98 -2.66
N ASP A 7 -11.16 12.14 -3.20
CA ASP A 7 -9.89 12.77 -2.88
C ASP A 7 -9.84 13.23 -1.42
N ALA A 8 -10.94 13.79 -0.90
CA ALA A 8 -11.03 14.12 0.52
C ALA A 8 -10.89 12.88 1.41
N LEU A 9 -11.56 11.77 1.09
CA LEU A 9 -11.43 10.53 1.85
C LEU A 9 -10.01 9.95 1.79
N LYS A 10 -9.40 9.95 0.60
CA LYS A 10 -8.02 9.50 0.39
C LYS A 10 -7.04 10.32 1.24
N LEU A 11 -7.22 11.65 1.27
CA LEU A 11 -6.43 12.55 2.11
C LEU A 11 -6.58 12.23 3.60
N ILE A 12 -7.82 12.18 4.09
CA ILE A 12 -8.12 11.92 5.51
C ILE A 12 -7.48 10.61 5.98
N VAL A 13 -7.63 9.54 5.19
CA VAL A 13 -7.06 8.23 5.53
C VAL A 13 -5.53 8.26 5.54
N ALA A 14 -4.90 8.87 4.52
CA ALA A 14 -3.45 8.96 4.44
C ALA A 14 -2.87 9.80 5.59
N GLU A 15 -3.50 10.93 5.91
CA GLU A 15 -3.12 11.79 7.03
C GLU A 15 -3.28 11.08 8.37
N GLU A 16 -4.38 10.36 8.58
CA GLU A 16 -4.59 9.62 9.83
C GLU A 16 -3.52 8.54 10.06
N ILE A 17 -3.23 7.74 9.04
CA ILE A 17 -2.18 6.71 9.12
C ILE A 17 -0.83 7.35 9.43
N SER A 18 -0.51 8.45 8.76
CA SER A 18 0.76 9.16 8.92
C SER A 18 0.87 9.79 10.30
N ARG A 19 -0.20 10.40 10.81
CA ARG A 19 -0.28 10.92 12.19
C ARG A 19 -0.07 9.81 13.24
N ARG A 20 -0.61 8.61 13.01
CA ARG A 20 -0.50 7.47 13.94
C ARG A 20 0.83 6.72 13.85
N THR A 21 1.58 6.90 12.77
CA THR A 21 2.82 6.15 12.50
C THR A 21 4.07 7.02 12.51
N GLY A 22 3.94 8.32 12.28
CA GLY A 22 5.05 9.24 12.03
C GLY A 22 5.69 9.08 10.65
N GLU A 23 5.11 8.26 9.75
CA GLU A 23 5.61 8.11 8.39
C GLU A 23 5.00 9.15 7.45
N GLU A 24 5.83 9.72 6.58
CA GLU A 24 5.35 10.60 5.52
C GLU A 24 4.69 9.81 4.39
N TYR A 25 3.57 10.32 3.88
CA TYR A 25 2.83 9.73 2.78
C TYR A 25 3.00 10.53 1.49
N PHE A 26 2.85 9.83 0.37
CA PHE A 26 2.91 10.41 -0.97
C PHE A 26 1.78 9.84 -1.82
N PHE A 27 1.09 10.70 -2.56
CA PHE A 27 0.14 10.28 -3.58
C PHE A 27 0.84 10.03 -4.91
N GLU A 28 0.30 9.11 -5.72
CA GLU A 28 0.78 8.84 -7.09
C GLU A 28 2.28 8.48 -7.14
N TYR A 29 2.76 7.78 -6.11
CA TYR A 29 4.19 7.53 -5.89
C TYR A 29 4.74 6.48 -6.84
N HIS A 30 5.83 6.80 -7.55
CA HIS A 30 6.48 5.87 -8.48
C HIS A 30 7.39 4.87 -7.77
N PHE A 31 6.85 3.72 -7.38
CA PHE A 31 7.58 2.71 -6.60
C PHE A 31 8.54 1.82 -7.41
N ALA A 32 8.46 1.86 -8.75
CA ALA A 32 9.20 0.97 -9.65
C ALA A 32 10.07 1.71 -10.68
N ARG A 33 10.36 3.00 -10.48
CA ARG A 33 11.29 3.73 -11.36
C ARG A 33 12.74 3.21 -11.18
N PRO A 34 13.54 3.21 -12.25
CA PRO A 34 13.20 3.65 -13.61
C PRO A 34 12.50 2.57 -14.47
N ASP A 35 12.49 1.30 -14.04
CA ASP A 35 12.06 0.15 -14.85
C ASP A 35 10.61 0.24 -15.36
N ARG A 36 9.73 0.77 -14.52
CA ARG A 36 8.30 0.91 -14.79
C ARG A 36 7.78 2.25 -14.23
N LEU A 37 6.72 2.74 -14.86
CA LEU A 37 6.05 3.99 -14.47
C LEU A 37 4.80 3.73 -13.62
N TRP A 38 4.75 2.62 -12.89
CA TRP A 38 3.65 2.33 -11.99
C TRP A 38 3.64 3.31 -10.82
N ARG A 39 2.43 3.67 -10.38
CA ARG A 39 2.18 4.60 -9.30
C ARG A 39 1.29 3.94 -8.25
N SER A 40 1.64 4.11 -6.99
CA SER A 40 0.78 3.80 -5.85
C SER A 40 -0.19 4.96 -5.63
N ASP A 41 -1.47 4.69 -5.38
CA ASP A 41 -2.42 5.75 -5.04
C ASP A 41 -1.98 6.49 -3.77
N VAL A 42 -1.54 5.74 -2.76
CA VAL A 42 -0.86 6.24 -1.56
C VAL A 42 0.34 5.35 -1.24
N ALA A 43 1.46 5.95 -0.84
CA ALA A 43 2.65 5.23 -0.40
C ALA A 43 3.30 5.87 0.83
N TRP A 44 3.93 5.03 1.66
CA TRP A 44 4.88 5.38 2.71
C TRP A 44 6.25 4.79 2.34
N PRO A 45 7.05 5.49 1.52
CA PRO A 45 8.22 4.91 0.85
C PRO A 45 9.32 4.46 1.79
N ARG A 46 9.52 5.18 2.90
CA ARG A 46 10.55 4.89 3.89
C ARG A 46 10.46 3.44 4.39
N VAL A 47 9.24 2.98 4.66
CA VAL A 47 8.93 1.61 5.14
C VAL A 47 8.44 0.66 4.03
N ARG A 48 8.38 1.12 2.78
CA ARG A 48 7.86 0.39 1.60
C ARG A 48 6.47 -0.21 1.83
N VAL A 49 5.52 0.61 2.29
CA VAL A 49 4.11 0.24 2.40
C VAL A 49 3.30 1.09 1.42
N ALA A 50 2.35 0.49 0.72
CA ALA A 50 1.46 1.16 -0.23
C ALA A 50 -0.01 0.80 0.01
N LEU A 51 -0.90 1.66 -0.45
CA LEU A 51 -2.35 1.45 -0.47
C LEU A 51 -2.89 1.81 -1.86
N GLU A 52 -3.50 0.82 -2.52
CA GLU A 52 -4.16 0.93 -3.82
C GLU A 52 -5.68 0.92 -3.64
N ILE A 53 -6.36 1.88 -4.27
CA ILE A 53 -7.79 2.11 -4.15
C ILE A 53 -8.49 1.70 -5.44
N GLN A 54 -9.07 0.50 -5.40
CA GLN A 54 -9.73 -0.12 -6.54
C GLN A 54 -11.15 0.42 -6.70
N GLY A 55 -11.32 1.38 -7.62
CA GLY A 55 -12.61 2.03 -7.87
C GLY A 55 -13.48 1.37 -8.95
N GLY A 56 -12.88 0.57 -9.85
CA GLY A 56 -13.51 0.13 -11.10
C GLY A 56 -13.95 -1.34 -11.15
N ASN A 57 -13.68 -2.14 -10.13
CA ASN A 57 -13.87 -3.61 -10.16
C ASN A 57 -15.34 -4.05 -10.33
N TRP A 58 -16.30 -3.22 -9.89
CA TRP A 58 -17.73 -3.54 -9.91
C TRP A 58 -18.50 -2.83 -11.03
N THR A 59 -17.80 -2.04 -11.85
CA THR A 59 -18.35 -1.44 -13.07
C THR A 59 -17.85 -2.24 -14.26
N ARG A 60 -18.69 -2.50 -15.28
CA ARG A 60 -18.30 -3.18 -16.56
C ARG A 60 -17.33 -2.34 -17.41
N GLY A 61 -16.22 -1.90 -16.82
CA GLY A 61 -15.21 -1.03 -17.40
C GLY A 61 -13.93 -1.77 -17.75
N ARG A 62 -12.88 -1.00 -18.05
CA ARG A 62 -11.55 -1.47 -18.48
C ARG A 62 -10.97 -2.56 -17.57
N HIS A 63 -11.25 -2.53 -16.26
CA HIS A 63 -10.73 -3.48 -15.27
C HIS A 63 -11.26 -4.92 -15.40
N CYS A 64 -12.35 -5.15 -16.13
CA CYS A 64 -12.83 -6.51 -16.39
C CYS A 64 -12.25 -7.13 -17.67
N ARG A 65 -11.39 -6.40 -18.41
CA ARG A 65 -10.74 -6.93 -19.62
C ARG A 65 -9.53 -7.79 -19.22
N PRO A 66 -9.29 -8.95 -19.86
CA PRO A 66 -8.15 -9.81 -19.55
C PRO A 66 -6.79 -9.08 -19.58
N SER A 67 -6.61 -8.15 -20.53
CA SER A 67 -5.37 -7.36 -20.64
C SER A 67 -5.18 -6.36 -19.50
N ALA A 68 -6.25 -5.81 -18.93
CA ALA A 68 -6.16 -4.96 -17.76
C ALA A 68 -5.80 -5.79 -16.52
N MET A 69 -6.40 -6.98 -16.39
CA MET A 69 -6.08 -7.91 -15.31
C MET A 69 -4.61 -8.34 -15.34
N GLN A 70 -4.06 -8.66 -16.52
CA GLN A 70 -2.63 -8.97 -16.67
C GLN A 70 -1.74 -7.80 -16.22
N SER A 71 -2.07 -6.57 -16.62
CA SER A 71 -1.33 -5.38 -16.17
C SER A 71 -1.39 -5.17 -14.66
N GLU A 72 -2.50 -5.54 -14.01
CA GLU A 72 -2.61 -5.50 -12.55
C GLU A 72 -1.73 -6.57 -11.90
N TYR A 73 -1.66 -7.78 -12.46
CA TYR A 73 -0.75 -8.82 -11.99
C TYR A 73 0.72 -8.40 -12.09
N ASP A 74 1.11 -7.76 -13.20
CA ASP A 74 2.46 -7.24 -13.34
C ASP A 74 2.78 -6.19 -12.27
N LYS A 75 1.85 -5.27 -11.98
CA LYS A 75 2.01 -4.26 -10.94
C LYS A 75 2.09 -4.89 -9.53
N GLN A 76 1.24 -5.87 -9.24
CA GLN A 76 1.23 -6.64 -7.99
C GLN A 76 2.55 -7.38 -7.76
N ASN A 77 3.02 -8.11 -8.77
CA ASN A 77 4.33 -8.76 -8.75
C ASN A 77 5.46 -7.73 -8.64
N GLY A 78 5.27 -6.55 -9.23
CA GLY A 78 6.15 -5.39 -9.12
C GLY A 78 6.35 -4.92 -7.70
N TYR A 79 5.28 -4.83 -6.91
CA TYR A 79 5.36 -4.53 -5.47
C TYR A 79 6.10 -5.64 -4.73
N ALA A 80 5.68 -6.89 -4.91
CA ALA A 80 6.24 -8.04 -4.20
C ALA A 80 7.75 -8.19 -4.45
N SER A 81 8.18 -8.16 -5.71
CA SER A 81 9.60 -8.27 -6.10
C SER A 81 10.50 -7.15 -5.57
N ARG A 82 9.91 -6.01 -5.18
CA ARG A 82 10.64 -4.84 -4.63
C ARG A 82 10.50 -4.72 -3.11
N SER A 83 9.99 -5.77 -2.45
CA SER A 83 9.75 -5.81 -0.99
C SER A 83 8.80 -4.70 -0.51
N TRP A 84 7.81 -4.36 -1.33
CA TRP A 84 6.70 -3.52 -0.89
C TRP A 84 5.56 -4.37 -0.36
N LEU A 85 4.96 -3.93 0.76
CA LEU A 85 3.68 -4.43 1.21
C LEU A 85 2.59 -3.52 0.67
N CYS A 86 1.78 -4.02 -0.27
CA CYS A 86 0.69 -3.26 -0.87
C CYS A 86 -0.65 -3.77 -0.35
N PHE A 87 -1.43 -2.86 0.22
CA PHE A 87 -2.84 -3.10 0.58
C PHE A 87 -3.73 -2.71 -0.58
N TYR A 88 -4.80 -3.47 -0.79
CA TYR A 88 -5.83 -3.18 -1.78
C TYR A 88 -7.15 -2.93 -1.06
N ALA A 89 -7.81 -1.84 -1.39
CA ALA A 89 -9.09 -1.46 -0.81
C ALA A 89 -10.03 -0.92 -1.88
N ASP A 90 -11.33 -1.17 -1.76
CA ASP A 90 -12.32 -0.37 -2.47
C ASP A 90 -12.74 0.88 -1.66
N TRP A 91 -13.57 1.73 -2.26
CA TRP A 91 -14.08 2.93 -1.60
C TRP A 91 -14.94 2.66 -0.36
N ALA A 92 -15.49 1.45 -0.19
CA ALA A 92 -16.23 1.08 1.01
C ALA A 92 -15.27 0.70 2.14
N GLN A 93 -14.19 -0.02 1.84
CA GLN A 93 -13.12 -0.35 2.77
C GLN A 93 -12.33 0.89 3.21
N MET A 94 -12.19 1.91 2.36
CA MET A 94 -11.57 3.19 2.74
C MET A 94 -12.32 3.92 3.87
N LYS A 95 -13.56 3.56 4.17
CA LYS A 95 -14.36 4.13 5.28
C LYS A 95 -14.28 3.31 6.56
N LYS A 96 -13.61 2.17 6.52
CA LYS A 96 -13.55 1.21 7.61
C LYS A 96 -12.31 1.45 8.47
N PRO A 97 -12.43 1.65 9.80
CA PRO A 97 -11.27 1.84 10.67
C PRO A 97 -10.34 0.62 10.66
N GLU A 98 -10.86 -0.57 10.37
CA GLU A 98 -10.07 -1.81 10.30
C GLU A 98 -8.98 -1.75 9.23
N LEU A 99 -9.22 -1.05 8.11
CA LEU A 99 -8.21 -0.84 7.08
C LEU A 99 -7.08 0.03 7.61
N VAL A 100 -7.42 1.17 8.22
CA VAL A 100 -6.45 2.09 8.83
C VAL A 100 -5.61 1.34 9.87
N ASP A 101 -6.25 0.61 10.77
CA ASP A 101 -5.56 -0.14 11.82
C ASP A 101 -4.62 -1.21 11.26
N MET A 102 -5.03 -1.91 10.20
CA MET A 102 -4.20 -2.90 9.54
C MET A 102 -2.95 -2.28 8.88
N VAL A 103 -3.10 -1.14 8.21
CA VAL A 103 -1.96 -0.42 7.60
C VAL A 103 -1.04 0.13 8.70
N VAL A 104 -1.59 0.77 9.73
CA VAL A 104 -0.82 1.31 10.87
C VAL A 104 0.00 0.21 11.54
N ARG A 105 -0.61 -0.94 11.87
CA ARG A 105 0.10 -2.07 12.48
C ARG A 105 1.24 -2.58 11.60
N THR A 106 1.00 -2.66 10.30
CA THR A 106 2.02 -3.10 9.33
C THR A 106 3.19 -2.13 9.24
N ILE A 107 2.92 -0.83 9.18
CA ILE A 107 3.95 0.21 9.19
C ILE A 107 4.77 0.13 10.48
N GLN A 108 4.13 0.03 11.65
CA GLN A 108 4.86 -0.06 12.93
C GLN A 108 5.75 -1.30 13.02
N ARG A 109 5.30 -2.45 12.50
CA ARG A 109 6.14 -3.65 12.39
C ARG A 109 7.36 -3.42 11.49
N ARG A 110 7.18 -2.77 10.34
CA ARG A 110 8.29 -2.44 9.41
C ARG A 110 9.31 -1.49 10.05
N LYS A 111 8.85 -0.52 10.84
CA LYS A 111 9.74 0.36 11.63
C LYS A 111 10.53 -0.41 12.69
N GLY A 112 9.89 -1.34 13.39
CA GLY A 112 10.55 -2.21 14.37
C GLY A 112 11.65 -3.06 13.74
N VAL A 113 11.37 -3.64 12.57
CA VAL A 113 12.33 -4.41 11.78
C VAL A 113 13.53 -3.56 11.34
N GLU A 114 13.35 -2.28 11.00
CA GLU A 114 14.48 -1.38 10.70
C GLU A 114 15.34 -1.08 11.93
N ASN A 115 14.71 -0.87 13.08
CA ASN A 115 15.43 -0.59 14.34
C ASN A 115 16.20 -1.82 14.85
N GLU A 116 15.69 -3.03 14.62
CA GLU A 116 16.36 -4.29 14.99
C GLU A 116 17.49 -4.66 14.01
N ASN A 117 17.33 -4.36 12.70
CA ASN A 117 18.32 -4.66 11.67
C ASN A 117 19.39 -3.57 11.47
N GLY A 118 19.43 -2.55 12.34
CA GLY A 118 20.59 -1.66 12.49
C GLY A 118 21.84 -2.37 13.03
N GLY A 119 21.69 -3.63 13.48
CA GLY A 119 22.78 -4.58 13.66
C GLY A 119 22.58 -5.78 12.74
N VAL A 120 23.62 -6.16 11.99
CA VAL A 120 23.68 -7.47 11.36
C VAL A 120 23.65 -8.52 12.45
N GLN A 121 22.58 -9.31 12.54
CA GLN A 121 22.64 -10.69 12.99
C GLN A 121 21.45 -11.46 12.42
N GLY A 122 21.76 -12.36 11.49
CA GLY A 122 20.83 -13.38 11.07
C GLY A 122 20.58 -14.34 12.23
N GLU A 123 19.31 -14.62 12.49
CA GLU A 123 18.85 -15.94 12.90
C GLU A 123 17.37 -16.02 12.55
N LEU A 124 17.13 -16.54 11.34
CA LEU A 124 15.82 -16.89 10.84
C LEU A 124 15.35 -18.18 11.53
N PHE A 125 14.16 -18.09 12.12
CA PHE A 125 13.30 -19.18 12.62
C PHE A 125 13.75 -19.92 13.88
N ARG A 126 13.20 -19.51 15.05
CA ARG A 126 12.82 -20.49 16.06
C ARG A 126 11.57 -21.20 15.58
N SER A 127 11.70 -22.50 15.34
CA SER A 127 10.58 -23.42 15.11
C SER A 127 9.65 -23.39 16.32
N GLU A 128 8.37 -23.12 16.09
CA GLU A 128 7.33 -23.44 17.07
C GLU A 128 7.23 -24.97 17.22
N ARG A 129 7.08 -25.41 18.46
CA ARG A 129 6.72 -26.77 18.85
C ARG A 129 5.20 -26.90 18.87
#